data_AF-A0A7S2SGR0-F1
#
_entry.id   AF-A0A7S2SGR0-F1
#
_cell.length_a   1.000
_cell.length_b   1.000
_cell.length_c   1.000
_cell.angle_alpha   90.00
_cell.angle_beta   90.00
_cell.angle_gamma   90.00
#
_symmetry.space_group_name_H-M   'P 1'
#
loop_
_entity.id
_entity.type
_entity.pdbx_description
1 polymer ?
#
loop_
_entity_poly.entity_id
_entity_poly.type
_entity_poly.pdbx_seq_one_letter_code
_entity_poly.pdbx_strand_id
1 'polypeptide(L)'
;VNSEHFMRRIVAEVDDGDSSNADDIINFYNEGLGDGAIMDKALDVPYESGSVAKLGYGVDKYILLRVGPFPDLYQRMSQQHIERDDESSALIAAESANGKFVGFGSTFASYSNLLSTFSNRQDETRDAARMCLRLPIPSISMELNYLLDIARKCQITSVSDDDDDDTVLQKMKEYYEVIRKHEEDDDDTKSNMTPEQTAIAEVNYILDSTSFEPNRKWSTIRKEVGDIYKSAGMDDMAAFIDSSHI
;
A
#
# COMPACT_ATOMS: atom_id res chain seq x y z
N VAL A 1 -8.70 1.74 -5.76
CA VAL A 1 -8.86 0.77 -6.86
C VAL A 1 -10.08 -0.08 -6.54
N ASN A 2 -11.11 -0.08 -7.39
CA ASN A 2 -12.29 -0.94 -7.21
C ASN A 2 -11.91 -2.42 -7.49
N SER A 3 -12.64 -3.38 -6.91
CA SER A 3 -12.48 -4.83 -7.13
C SER A 3 -12.37 -5.17 -8.63
N GLU A 4 -13.09 -4.44 -9.47
CA GLU A 4 -13.11 -4.61 -10.91
C GLU A 4 -11.72 -4.51 -11.57
N HIS A 5 -10.89 -3.55 -11.17
CA HIS A 5 -9.54 -3.45 -11.73
C HIS A 5 -8.70 -4.68 -11.35
N PHE A 6 -8.85 -5.21 -10.13
CA PHE A 6 -8.13 -6.41 -9.71
C PHE A 6 -8.58 -7.64 -10.51
N MET A 7 -9.89 -7.80 -10.72
CA MET A 7 -10.43 -8.89 -11.53
C MET A 7 -9.96 -8.80 -12.98
N ARG A 8 -10.06 -7.62 -13.62
CA ARG A 8 -9.57 -7.38 -14.98
C ARG A 8 -8.06 -7.61 -15.11
N ARG A 9 -7.29 -7.26 -14.07
CA ARG A 9 -5.84 -7.52 -14.03
C ARG A 9 -5.55 -9.02 -14.03
N ILE A 10 -6.24 -9.81 -13.20
CA ILE A 10 -6.08 -11.27 -13.16
C ILE A 10 -6.35 -11.86 -14.56
N VAL A 11 -7.39 -11.40 -15.23
CA VAL A 11 -7.72 -11.85 -16.58
C VAL A 11 -6.64 -11.50 -17.59
N ALA A 12 -6.09 -10.28 -17.54
CA ALA A 12 -4.98 -9.90 -18.42
C ALA A 12 -3.71 -10.73 -18.17
N GLU A 13 -3.37 -11.02 -16.91
CA GLU A 13 -2.22 -11.88 -16.55
C GLU A 13 -2.42 -13.33 -17.01
N VAL A 14 -3.64 -13.84 -16.92
CA VAL A 14 -3.99 -15.18 -17.41
C VAL A 14 -3.96 -15.26 -18.94
N ASP A 15 -4.38 -14.21 -19.64
CA ASP A 15 -4.35 -14.13 -21.12
C ASP A 15 -2.93 -14.02 -21.70
N ASP A 16 -1.98 -13.44 -20.95
CA ASP A 16 -0.56 -13.37 -21.34
C ASP A 16 0.21 -14.66 -20.99
N GLY A 17 -0.30 -15.45 -20.04
CA GLY A 17 0.36 -16.66 -19.52
C GLY A 17 -0.11 -17.97 -20.16
N ASP A 18 0.63 -19.05 -19.89
CA ASP A 18 0.31 -20.41 -20.39
C ASP A 18 -0.70 -21.16 -19.48
N SER A 19 -1.74 -20.47 -19.00
CA SER A 19 -2.74 -21.10 -18.13
C SER A 19 -3.67 -22.01 -18.93
N SER A 20 -3.73 -23.30 -18.57
CA SER A 20 -4.65 -24.27 -19.22
C SER A 20 -6.14 -23.92 -19.07
N ASN A 21 -6.46 -23.04 -18.12
CA ASN A 21 -7.83 -22.63 -17.79
C ASN A 21 -8.10 -21.16 -18.17
N ALA A 22 -7.30 -20.58 -19.06
CA ALA A 22 -7.42 -19.17 -19.42
C ALA A 22 -8.82 -18.83 -19.94
N ASP A 23 -9.34 -19.64 -20.86
CA ASP A 23 -10.67 -19.45 -21.44
C ASP A 23 -11.78 -19.49 -20.37
N ASP A 24 -11.71 -20.42 -19.42
CA ASP A 24 -12.70 -20.55 -18.34
C ASP A 24 -12.70 -19.32 -17.44
N ILE A 25 -11.52 -18.80 -17.09
CA ILE A 25 -11.36 -17.61 -16.24
C ILE A 25 -11.85 -16.36 -16.98
N ILE A 26 -11.49 -16.20 -18.26
CA ILE A 26 -11.95 -15.07 -19.10
C ILE A 26 -13.48 -15.12 -19.22
N ASN A 27 -14.05 -16.29 -19.50
CA ASN A 27 -15.50 -16.45 -19.64
C ASN A 27 -16.21 -16.13 -18.33
N PHE A 28 -15.73 -16.67 -17.20
CA PHE A 28 -16.31 -16.40 -15.88
C PHE A 28 -16.28 -14.92 -15.53
N TYR A 29 -15.14 -14.26 -15.74
CA TYR A 29 -15.03 -12.81 -15.50
C TYR A 29 -15.96 -11.98 -16.40
N ASN A 30 -16.18 -12.41 -17.64
CA ASN A 30 -17.08 -11.74 -18.57
C ASN A 30 -18.57 -11.92 -18.22
N GLU A 31 -18.92 -12.82 -17.29
CA GLU A 31 -20.30 -13.00 -16.85
C GLU A 31 -20.82 -11.73 -16.17
N GLY A 32 -21.82 -11.09 -16.79
CA GLY A 32 -22.46 -9.88 -16.26
C GLY A 32 -21.82 -8.57 -16.67
N LEU A 33 -20.70 -8.56 -17.42
CA LEU A 33 -20.15 -7.32 -17.96
C LEU A 33 -20.99 -6.74 -19.09
N GLY A 34 -21.15 -5.42 -19.11
CA GLY A 34 -21.91 -4.68 -20.12
C GLY A 34 -23.38 -4.44 -19.76
N ASP A 35 -23.79 -4.76 -18.53
CA ASP A 35 -25.14 -4.53 -18.03
C ASP A 35 -25.33 -3.15 -17.36
N GLY A 36 -24.25 -2.37 -17.21
CA GLY A 36 -24.26 -1.07 -16.58
C GLY A 36 -24.03 -1.08 -15.05
N ALA A 37 -23.76 -2.25 -14.44
CA ALA A 37 -23.54 -2.36 -13.00
C ALA A 37 -22.19 -1.78 -12.55
N ILE A 38 -21.20 -1.73 -13.43
CA ILE A 38 -19.87 -1.18 -13.14
C ILE A 38 -19.82 0.31 -13.51
N MET A 39 -19.46 1.14 -12.53
CA MET A 39 -19.39 2.60 -12.72
C MET A 39 -18.36 3.03 -13.78
N ASP A 40 -17.22 2.35 -13.84
CA ASP A 40 -16.23 2.57 -14.89
C ASP A 40 -16.62 1.82 -16.17
N LYS A 41 -17.21 2.57 -17.11
CA LYS A 41 -17.66 2.03 -18.40
C LYS A 41 -16.55 1.41 -19.24
N ALA A 42 -15.29 1.76 -19.00
CA ALA A 42 -14.17 1.14 -19.71
C ALA A 42 -13.87 -0.27 -19.19
N LEU A 43 -14.33 -0.61 -17.98
CA LEU A 43 -14.21 -1.93 -17.38
C LEU A 43 -15.52 -2.73 -17.48
N ASP A 44 -16.65 -2.05 -17.67
CA ASP A 44 -17.96 -2.67 -17.97
C ASP A 44 -18.10 -3.17 -19.42
N VAL A 45 -17.02 -3.68 -20.00
CA VAL A 45 -17.02 -4.27 -21.34
C VAL A 45 -16.34 -5.62 -21.27
N PRO A 46 -16.84 -6.66 -21.97
CA PRO A 46 -16.18 -7.95 -21.98
C PRO A 46 -14.69 -7.87 -22.34
N TYR A 47 -13.87 -8.66 -21.68
CA TYR A 47 -12.48 -8.89 -22.02
C TYR A 47 -12.39 -9.74 -23.29
N GLU A 48 -11.64 -9.26 -24.28
CA GLU A 48 -11.32 -10.02 -25.49
C GLU A 48 -10.02 -10.80 -25.28
N SER A 49 -10.06 -12.13 -25.41
CA SER A 49 -8.83 -12.95 -25.37
C SER A 49 -7.84 -12.53 -26.46
N GLY A 50 -6.55 -12.56 -26.15
CA GLY A 50 -5.46 -12.08 -26.96
C GLY A 50 -5.28 -10.56 -26.92
N SER A 51 -6.00 -9.84 -26.06
CA SER A 51 -5.88 -8.37 -25.96
C SER A 51 -4.49 -7.91 -25.54
N VAL A 52 -3.82 -8.65 -24.66
CA VAL A 52 -2.44 -8.34 -24.26
C VAL A 52 -1.49 -8.49 -25.45
N ALA A 53 -1.55 -9.65 -26.13
CA ALA A 53 -0.74 -9.93 -27.31
C ALA A 53 -0.98 -8.92 -28.44
N LYS A 54 -2.24 -8.54 -28.66
CA LYS A 54 -2.65 -7.52 -29.66
C LYS A 54 -2.06 -6.15 -29.37
N LEU A 55 -1.90 -5.77 -28.11
CA LEU A 55 -1.23 -4.53 -27.73
C LEU A 55 0.29 -4.60 -27.98
N GLY A 56 0.91 -5.77 -27.78
CA GLY A 56 2.30 -6.04 -28.16
C GLY A 56 3.37 -5.44 -27.26
N TYR A 57 3.00 -4.86 -26.11
CA TYR A 57 3.94 -4.27 -25.14
C TYR A 57 4.07 -5.08 -23.83
N GLY A 58 3.51 -6.29 -23.80
CA GLY A 58 3.45 -7.16 -22.62
C GLY A 58 2.35 -6.77 -21.63
N VAL A 59 2.07 -7.68 -20.69
CA VAL A 59 0.96 -7.55 -19.74
C VAL A 59 1.04 -6.32 -18.85
N ASP A 60 2.22 -5.96 -18.35
CA ASP A 60 2.37 -4.81 -17.44
C ASP A 60 1.95 -3.50 -18.09
N LYS A 61 2.37 -3.30 -19.36
CA LYS A 61 1.99 -2.10 -20.12
C LYS A 61 0.51 -2.14 -20.48
N TYR A 62 -0.04 -3.31 -20.77
CA TYR A 62 -1.47 -3.49 -20.99
C TYR A 62 -2.27 -3.07 -19.75
N ILE A 63 -1.93 -3.60 -18.58
CA ILE A 63 -2.61 -3.29 -17.31
C ILE A 63 -2.55 -1.79 -17.03
N LEU A 64 -1.38 -1.16 -17.11
CA LEU A 64 -1.24 0.28 -16.84
C LEU A 64 -2.02 1.18 -17.81
N LEU A 65 -2.23 0.76 -19.06
CA LEU A 65 -2.93 1.55 -20.08
C LEU A 65 -4.43 1.26 -20.17
N ARG A 66 -4.87 0.04 -19.86
CA ARG A 66 -6.22 -0.46 -20.15
C ARG A 66 -6.99 -0.91 -18.92
N VAL A 67 -6.29 -1.19 -17.82
CA VAL A 67 -6.92 -1.69 -16.59
C VAL A 67 -6.85 -0.64 -15.51
N GLY A 68 -5.66 -0.26 -15.05
CA GLY A 68 -5.52 0.74 -14.01
C GLY A 68 -4.12 0.82 -13.42
N PRO A 69 -3.87 1.80 -12.55
CA PRO A 69 -2.59 1.90 -11.87
C PRO A 69 -2.50 0.86 -10.75
N PHE A 70 -1.36 0.16 -10.65
CA PHE A 70 -1.05 -0.73 -9.53
C PHE A 70 0.35 -0.45 -8.97
N PRO A 71 0.54 -0.36 -7.64
CA PRO A 71 1.83 0.03 -7.05
C PRO A 71 3.01 -0.85 -7.49
N ASP A 72 2.79 -2.17 -7.54
CA ASP A 72 3.82 -3.14 -7.91
C ASP A 72 4.27 -3.01 -9.37
N LEU A 73 3.37 -2.59 -10.28
CA LEU A 73 3.73 -2.34 -11.68
C LEU A 73 4.61 -1.10 -11.83
N TYR A 74 4.38 -0.05 -11.03
CA TYR A 74 5.27 1.12 -11.00
C TYR A 74 6.63 0.77 -10.41
N GLN A 75 6.67 -0.05 -9.35
CA GLN A 75 7.92 -0.54 -8.78
C GLN A 75 8.72 -1.36 -9.81
N ARG A 76 8.06 -2.28 -10.52
CA ARG A 76 8.69 -3.09 -11.57
C ARG A 76 9.16 -2.23 -12.75
N MET A 77 8.35 -1.27 -13.19
CA MET A 77 8.72 -0.33 -14.25
C MET A 77 9.95 0.50 -13.86
N SER A 78 9.99 0.98 -12.62
CA SER A 78 11.17 1.67 -12.08
C SER A 78 12.42 0.79 -12.13
N GLN A 79 12.31 -0.47 -11.71
CA GLN A 79 13.42 -1.43 -11.75
C GLN A 79 13.89 -1.70 -13.19
N GLN A 80 12.98 -1.87 -14.14
CA GLN A 80 13.30 -2.05 -15.56
C GLN A 80 14.04 -0.85 -16.17
N HIS A 81 13.74 0.38 -15.71
CA HIS A 81 14.48 1.57 -16.12
C HIS A 81 15.89 1.60 -15.53
N ILE A 82 16.07 1.19 -14.28
CA ILE A 82 17.39 1.03 -13.66
C ILE A 82 18.25 0.01 -14.41
N GLU A 83 17.68 -1.13 -14.80
CA GLU A 83 18.38 -2.16 -15.58
C GLU A 83 18.87 -1.67 -16.96
N ARG A 84 18.36 -0.53 -17.42
CA ARG A 84 18.74 0.15 -18.68
C ARG A 84 19.57 1.41 -18.45
N ASP A 85 20.07 1.62 -17.23
CA ASP A 85 20.79 2.82 -16.80
C ASP A 85 20.01 4.13 -17.04
N ASP A 86 18.67 4.07 -16.97
CA ASP A 86 17.78 5.21 -17.13
C ASP A 86 17.24 5.70 -15.78
N GLU A 87 18.11 6.38 -15.02
CA GLU A 87 17.78 6.94 -13.71
C GLU A 87 16.55 7.86 -13.76
N SER A 88 16.46 8.74 -14.77
CA SER A 88 15.39 9.73 -14.85
C SER A 88 14.03 9.07 -14.98
N SER A 89 13.89 8.09 -15.87
CA SER A 89 12.61 7.38 -16.03
C SER A 89 12.29 6.50 -14.81
N ALA A 90 13.29 5.93 -14.15
CA ALA A 90 13.08 5.17 -12.91
C ALA A 90 12.49 6.05 -11.80
N LEU A 91 13.09 7.22 -11.55
CA LEU A 91 12.61 8.18 -10.56
C LEU A 91 11.20 8.68 -10.90
N ILE A 92 10.92 9.03 -12.17
CA ILE A 92 9.59 9.45 -12.62
C ILE A 92 8.55 8.35 -12.36
N ALA A 93 8.88 7.08 -12.62
CA ALA A 93 7.99 5.95 -12.36
C ALA A 93 7.66 5.80 -10.87
N ALA A 94 8.68 5.87 -10.00
CA ALA A 94 8.49 5.75 -8.56
C ALA A 94 7.72 6.94 -7.96
N GLU A 95 8.04 8.18 -8.36
CA GLU A 95 7.32 9.37 -7.92
C GLU A 95 5.86 9.37 -8.41
N SER A 96 5.62 8.87 -9.63
CA SER A 96 4.26 8.67 -10.15
C SER A 96 3.44 7.71 -9.28
N ALA A 97 4.08 6.70 -8.67
CA ALA A 97 3.41 5.80 -7.72
C ALA A 97 2.99 6.56 -6.46
N ASN A 98 3.90 7.33 -5.85
CA ASN A 98 3.60 8.14 -4.66
C ASN A 98 2.44 9.11 -4.88
N GLY A 99 2.37 9.73 -6.07
CA GLY A 99 1.26 10.63 -6.42
C GLY A 99 -0.08 9.92 -6.69
N LYS A 100 -0.07 8.65 -7.10
CA LYS A 100 -1.29 7.88 -7.41
C LYS A 100 -1.85 7.11 -6.23
N PHE A 101 -0.99 6.68 -5.31
CA PHE A 101 -1.35 5.86 -4.15
C PHE A 101 -1.07 6.61 -2.86
N VAL A 102 -1.68 7.81 -2.76
CA VAL A 102 -1.58 8.65 -1.57
C VAL A 102 -2.12 7.88 -0.35
N GLY A 103 -1.42 7.99 0.78
CA GLY A 103 -1.82 7.33 2.03
C GLY A 103 -1.21 5.94 2.25
N PHE A 104 -0.38 5.44 1.32
CA PHE A 104 0.30 4.15 1.46
C PHE A 104 1.81 4.32 1.63
N GLY A 105 2.36 3.87 2.75
CA GLY A 105 3.80 3.92 3.05
C GLY A 105 4.64 3.07 2.11
N SER A 106 4.10 1.99 1.55
CA SER A 106 4.82 1.04 0.69
C SER A 106 5.39 1.67 -0.59
N THR A 107 4.74 2.70 -1.15
CA THR A 107 5.27 3.38 -2.33
C THR A 107 6.47 4.25 -1.98
N PHE A 108 6.42 4.94 -0.83
CA PHE A 108 7.56 5.71 -0.31
C PHE A 108 8.71 4.79 0.12
N ALA A 109 8.40 3.62 0.67
CA ALA A 109 9.40 2.63 1.03
C ALA A 109 10.12 2.08 -0.22
N SER A 110 9.35 1.75 -1.26
CA SER A 110 9.89 1.36 -2.58
C SER A 110 10.72 2.48 -3.20
N TYR A 111 10.28 3.74 -3.07
CA TYR A 111 11.01 4.90 -3.57
C TYR A 111 12.32 5.13 -2.81
N SER A 112 12.31 5.03 -1.47
CA SER A 112 13.52 5.09 -0.64
C SER A 112 14.52 3.98 -1.03
N ASN A 113 14.03 2.77 -1.31
CA ASN A 113 14.86 1.67 -1.79
C ASN A 113 15.52 1.97 -3.14
N LEU A 114 14.75 2.49 -4.10
CA LEU A 114 15.28 2.93 -5.38
C LEU A 114 16.36 4.00 -5.19
N LEU A 115 16.07 5.06 -4.43
CA LEU A 115 17.00 6.16 -4.17
C LEU A 115 18.32 5.65 -3.56
N SER A 116 18.24 4.66 -2.67
CA SER A 116 19.41 4.08 -2.01
C SER A 116 20.37 3.35 -2.95
N THR A 117 19.92 2.99 -4.16
CA THR A 117 20.78 2.39 -5.19
C THR A 117 21.73 3.39 -5.85
N PHE A 118 21.44 4.69 -5.74
CA PHE A 118 22.27 5.74 -6.31
C PHE A 118 23.27 6.28 -5.27
N SER A 119 24.50 6.53 -5.70
CA SER A 119 25.59 6.94 -4.80
C SER A 119 25.43 8.35 -4.21
N ASN A 120 24.62 9.21 -4.83
CA ASN A 120 24.49 10.64 -4.51
C ASN A 120 23.10 11.05 -3.98
N ARG A 121 22.24 10.09 -3.60
CA ARG A 121 20.83 10.33 -3.21
C ARG A 121 20.53 10.00 -1.74
N GLN A 122 21.54 10.07 -0.86
CA GLN A 122 21.42 9.61 0.52
C GLN A 122 20.43 10.44 1.36
N ASP A 123 20.41 11.76 1.18
CA ASP A 123 19.44 12.62 1.86
C ASP A 123 18.01 12.36 1.38
N GLU A 124 17.80 12.22 0.07
CA GLU A 124 16.50 11.89 -0.52
C GLU A 124 16.00 10.52 -0.05
N THR A 125 16.91 9.53 0.03
CA THR A 125 16.64 8.19 0.56
C THR A 125 16.09 8.27 1.98
N ARG A 126 16.79 9.03 2.85
CA ARG A 126 16.41 9.22 4.25
C ARG A 126 15.07 9.92 4.37
N ASP A 127 14.86 10.97 3.59
CA ASP A 127 13.64 11.77 3.66
C ASP A 127 12.43 10.94 3.16
N ALA A 128 12.58 10.16 2.09
CA ALA A 128 11.57 9.21 1.65
C ALA A 128 11.26 8.10 2.68
N ALA A 129 12.29 7.57 3.36
CA ALA A 129 12.09 6.61 4.44
C ALA A 129 11.30 7.23 5.61
N ARG A 130 11.63 8.47 6.00
CA ARG A 130 10.92 9.20 7.07
C ARG A 130 9.46 9.47 6.71
N MET A 131 9.16 9.73 5.43
CA MET A 131 7.77 9.86 4.97
C MET A 131 6.94 8.60 5.23
N CYS A 132 7.55 7.41 5.22
CA CYS A 132 6.83 6.17 5.53
C CYS A 132 6.26 6.18 6.95
N LEU A 133 6.96 6.81 7.91
CA LEU A 133 6.55 6.89 9.32
C LEU A 133 5.51 8.00 9.58
N ARG A 134 5.16 8.79 8.56
CA ARG A 134 4.05 9.76 8.58
C ARG A 134 2.78 9.20 7.93
N LEU A 135 2.84 7.96 7.46
CA LEU A 135 1.75 7.24 6.83
C LEU A 135 1.40 6.03 7.70
N PRO A 136 0.21 5.42 7.52
CA PRO A 136 -0.18 4.25 8.30
C PRO A 136 0.90 3.16 8.26
N ILE A 137 1.45 2.80 9.40
CA ILE A 137 2.61 1.90 9.52
C ILE A 137 2.33 0.50 8.91
N PRO A 138 1.13 -0.10 9.08
CA PRO A 138 0.80 -1.36 8.41
C PRO A 138 0.85 -1.29 6.88
N SER A 139 0.78 -0.09 6.30
CA SER A 139 0.82 0.10 4.84
C SER A 139 2.24 0.14 4.25
N ILE A 140 3.28 0.12 5.10
CA ILE A 140 4.69 0.10 4.67
C ILE A 140 5.07 -1.27 4.10
N SER A 141 4.88 -2.33 4.89
CA SER A 141 5.14 -3.72 4.51
C SER A 141 4.54 -4.69 5.53
N MET A 142 4.34 -5.94 5.13
CA MET A 142 3.98 -7.05 6.02
C MET A 142 5.22 -7.79 6.56
N GLU A 143 6.42 -7.49 6.05
CA GLU A 143 7.66 -8.17 6.42
C GLU A 143 8.47 -7.34 7.42
N LEU A 144 8.76 -7.91 8.59
CA LEU A 144 9.53 -7.24 9.66
C LEU A 144 10.88 -6.71 9.15
N ASN A 145 11.62 -7.51 8.38
CA ASN A 145 12.92 -7.12 7.82
C ASN A 145 12.85 -5.83 7.00
N TYR A 146 11.72 -5.62 6.31
CA TYR A 146 11.51 -4.43 5.49
C TYR A 146 11.28 -3.19 6.37
N LEU A 147 10.54 -3.34 7.47
CA LEU A 147 10.35 -2.28 8.46
C LEU A 147 11.69 -1.89 9.13
N LEU A 148 12.51 -2.87 9.48
CA LEU A 148 13.85 -2.67 10.04
C LEU A 148 14.79 -1.96 9.05
N ASP A 149 14.70 -2.30 7.76
CA ASP A 149 15.48 -1.63 6.70
C ASP A 149 15.07 -0.15 6.56
N ILE A 150 13.77 0.16 6.63
CA ILE A 150 13.28 1.54 6.68
C ILE A 150 13.81 2.28 7.92
N ALA A 151 13.86 1.63 9.09
CA ALA A 151 14.45 2.22 10.31
C ALA A 151 15.89 2.70 10.09
N ARG A 152 16.70 1.86 9.42
CA ARG A 152 18.10 2.14 9.08
C ARG A 152 18.20 3.31 8.11
N LYS A 153 17.35 3.33 7.07
CA LYS A 153 17.31 4.44 6.09
C LYS A 153 16.84 5.75 6.70
N CYS A 154 15.93 5.71 7.67
CA CYS A 154 15.52 6.87 8.48
C CYS A 154 16.65 7.44 9.36
N GLN A 155 17.73 6.67 9.56
CA GLN A 155 18.82 6.93 10.51
C GLN A 155 18.33 6.93 11.97
N ILE A 156 17.33 6.10 12.28
CA ILE A 156 16.87 5.84 13.66
C ILE A 156 17.84 4.88 14.37
N THR A 157 18.42 3.98 13.59
CA THR A 157 19.46 3.02 13.98
C THR A 157 20.47 2.90 12.83
N SER A 158 21.64 2.33 13.10
CA SER A 158 22.67 2.02 12.11
C SER A 158 23.01 0.53 12.11
N VAL A 159 23.59 0.03 11.02
CA VAL A 159 24.05 -1.38 10.94
C VAL A 159 25.18 -1.68 11.94
N SER A 160 25.87 -0.65 12.43
CA SER A 160 26.90 -0.77 13.48
C SER A 160 26.33 -0.72 14.90
N ASP A 161 25.03 -0.47 15.06
CA ASP A 161 24.40 -0.54 16.37
C ASP A 161 24.17 -2.01 16.71
N ASP A 162 24.58 -2.45 17.91
CA ASP A 162 24.30 -3.80 18.43
C ASP A 162 22.83 -3.94 18.89
N ASP A 163 21.92 -3.15 18.31
CA ASP A 163 20.49 -3.20 18.62
C ASP A 163 19.89 -4.50 18.07
N ASP A 164 19.12 -5.20 18.89
CA ASP A 164 18.23 -6.25 18.42
C ASP A 164 16.97 -5.67 17.75
N ASP A 165 16.22 -6.52 17.04
CA ASP A 165 15.03 -6.11 16.30
C ASP A 165 13.99 -5.40 17.18
N ASP A 166 13.80 -5.88 18.42
CA ASP A 166 12.85 -5.28 19.38
C ASP A 166 13.29 -3.86 19.77
N THR A 167 14.59 -3.64 19.98
CA THR A 167 15.18 -2.34 20.28
C THR A 167 15.00 -1.37 19.10
N VAL A 168 15.20 -1.85 17.87
CA VAL A 168 14.98 -1.04 16.66
C VAL A 168 13.51 -0.63 16.55
N LEU A 169 12.57 -1.57 16.71
CA LEU A 169 11.13 -1.27 16.66
C LEU A 169 10.71 -0.28 17.74
N GLN A 170 11.27 -0.39 18.94
CA GLN A 170 11.00 0.55 20.02
C GLN A 170 11.49 1.97 19.68
N LYS A 171 12.70 2.11 19.12
CA LYS A 171 13.20 3.41 18.63
C LYS A 171 12.33 3.97 17.50
N MET A 172 11.84 3.12 16.59
CA MET A 172 10.89 3.54 15.56
C MET A 172 9.58 4.04 16.14
N LYS A 173 9.03 3.33 17.14
CA LYS A 173 7.80 3.74 17.83
C LYS A 173 7.98 5.09 18.51
N GLU A 174 9.10 5.31 19.19
CA GLU A 174 9.43 6.61 19.79
C GLU A 174 9.49 7.73 18.76
N TYR A 175 10.11 7.48 17.61
CA TYR A 175 10.17 8.45 16.51
C TYR A 175 8.78 8.73 15.92
N TYR A 176 7.96 7.69 15.73
CA TYR A 176 6.57 7.81 15.30
C TYR A 176 5.73 8.65 16.27
N GLU A 177 5.87 8.44 17.59
CA GLU A 177 5.14 9.24 18.59
C GLU A 177 5.55 10.71 18.58
N VAL A 178 6.82 11.02 18.31
CA VAL A 178 7.30 12.40 18.14
C VAL A 178 6.64 13.06 16.92
N ILE A 179 6.59 12.37 15.78
CA ILE A 179 5.90 12.85 14.57
C ILE A 179 4.43 13.09 14.87
N ARG A 180 3.75 12.06 15.39
CA ARG A 180 2.32 12.10 15.68
C ARG A 180 1.98 13.28 16.58
N LYS A 181 2.70 13.46 17.68
CA LYS A 181 2.47 14.59 18.59
C LYS A 181 2.67 15.94 17.91
N HIS A 182 3.69 16.10 17.07
CA HIS A 182 3.91 17.35 16.34
C HIS A 182 2.78 17.62 15.33
N GLU A 183 2.31 16.60 14.62
CA GLU A 183 1.18 16.74 13.69
C GLU A 183 -0.13 17.05 14.42
N GLU A 184 -0.33 16.48 15.63
CA GLU A 184 -1.47 16.80 16.48
C GLU A 184 -1.43 18.23 17.05
N ASP A 185 -0.25 18.75 17.39
CA ASP A 185 -0.07 20.11 17.91
C ASP A 185 -0.28 21.17 16.80
N ASP A 186 -0.02 20.82 15.53
CA ASP A 186 -0.27 21.67 14.36
C ASP A 186 -1.74 21.62 13.88
N ASP A 187 -2.52 20.63 14.34
CA ASP A 187 -3.88 20.37 13.89
C ASP A 187 -4.93 20.98 14.86
N ASP A 188 -5.21 22.28 14.68
CA ASP A 188 -6.29 23.03 15.38
C ASP A 188 -7.69 22.34 15.26
N THR A 189 -7.81 21.38 14.36
CA THR A 189 -9.05 20.67 13.99
C THR A 189 -9.49 19.62 15.03
N LYS A 190 -8.62 19.22 15.98
CA LYS A 190 -8.98 18.25 17.04
C LYS A 190 -10.17 18.66 17.90
N SER A 191 -10.42 19.97 18.02
CA SER A 191 -11.54 20.51 18.80
C SER A 191 -12.92 20.24 18.19
N ASN A 192 -13.00 19.80 16.92
CA ASN A 192 -14.26 19.63 16.18
C ASN A 192 -14.44 18.25 15.50
N MET A 193 -13.68 17.23 15.91
CA MET A 193 -13.82 15.89 15.31
C MET A 193 -15.18 15.27 15.64
N THR A 194 -15.80 14.63 14.64
CA THR A 194 -17.01 13.81 14.88
C THR A 194 -16.65 12.51 15.61
N PRO A 195 -17.60 11.83 16.27
CA PRO A 195 -17.35 10.54 16.91
C PRO A 195 -16.71 9.51 15.97
N GLU A 196 -17.13 9.48 14.71
CA GLU A 196 -16.57 8.58 13.68
C GLU A 196 -15.12 8.92 13.36
N GLN A 197 -14.78 10.21 13.24
CA GLN A 197 -13.41 10.65 12.99
C GLN A 197 -12.49 10.32 14.17
N THR A 198 -12.97 10.51 15.41
CA THR A 198 -12.23 10.13 16.61
C THR A 198 -11.99 8.62 16.66
N ALA A 199 -13.01 7.81 16.36
CA ALA A 199 -12.88 6.36 16.30
C ALA A 199 -11.87 5.90 15.23
N ILE A 200 -11.89 6.51 14.04
CA ILE A 200 -10.91 6.22 12.99
C ILE A 200 -9.49 6.55 13.46
N ALA A 201 -9.28 7.71 14.09
CA ALA A 201 -7.97 8.10 14.61
C ALA A 201 -7.46 7.15 15.70
N GLU A 202 -8.34 6.72 16.61
CA GLU A 202 -8.01 5.75 17.66
C GLU A 202 -7.67 4.37 17.09
N VAL A 203 -8.46 3.88 16.12
CA VAL A 203 -8.17 2.60 15.45
C VAL A 203 -6.86 2.68 14.67
N ASN A 204 -6.61 3.76 13.92
CA ASN A 204 -5.33 3.94 13.21
C ASN A 204 -4.15 3.89 14.19
N TYR A 205 -4.26 4.57 15.33
CA TYR A 205 -3.24 4.51 16.37
C TYR A 205 -2.99 3.09 16.90
N ILE A 206 -4.05 2.32 17.13
CA ILE A 206 -3.94 0.92 17.58
C ILE A 206 -3.24 0.06 16.52
N LEU A 207 -3.61 0.22 15.25
CA LEU A 207 -3.00 -0.51 14.14
C LEU A 207 -1.50 -0.18 14.01
N ASP A 208 -1.17 1.11 14.01
CA ASP A 208 0.22 1.58 13.88
C ASP A 208 1.08 1.13 15.06
N SER A 209 0.57 1.26 16.28
CA SER A 209 1.27 0.80 17.49
C SER A 209 1.50 -0.70 17.48
N THR A 210 0.54 -1.46 16.95
CA THR A 210 0.65 -2.93 16.84
C THR A 210 1.75 -3.33 15.86
N SER A 211 2.01 -2.55 14.80
CA SER A 211 3.10 -2.83 13.86
C SER A 211 4.50 -2.75 14.49
N PHE A 212 4.67 -2.04 15.60
CA PHE A 212 5.94 -1.97 16.34
C PHE A 212 6.06 -3.03 17.44
N GLU A 213 5.00 -3.82 17.69
CA GLU A 213 4.94 -4.78 18.78
C GLU A 213 4.85 -6.21 18.22
N PRO A 214 5.99 -6.92 18.02
CA PRO A 214 6.00 -8.19 17.29
C PRO A 214 5.16 -9.29 17.98
N ASN A 215 4.88 -9.14 19.27
CA ASN A 215 4.03 -10.04 20.04
C ASN A 215 2.53 -9.69 20.00
N ARG A 216 2.16 -8.47 19.58
CA ARG A 216 0.77 -8.02 19.45
C ARG A 216 0.28 -8.37 18.04
N LYS A 217 -0.82 -9.11 17.94
CA LYS A 217 -1.32 -9.64 16.67
C LYS A 217 -2.66 -9.03 16.33
N TRP A 218 -3.00 -9.03 15.04
CA TRP A 218 -4.34 -8.66 14.58
C TRP A 218 -5.45 -9.37 15.37
N SER A 219 -5.31 -10.69 15.59
CA SER A 219 -6.29 -11.50 16.31
C SER A 219 -6.51 -11.06 17.77
N THR A 220 -5.54 -10.39 18.40
CA THR A 220 -5.65 -9.92 19.79
C THR A 220 -6.28 -8.55 19.91
N ILE A 221 -6.22 -7.72 18.85
CA ILE A 221 -6.77 -6.36 18.84
C ILE A 221 -8.10 -6.23 18.09
N ARG A 222 -8.46 -7.24 17.28
CA ARG A 222 -9.65 -7.22 16.42
C ARG A 222 -10.92 -6.84 17.16
N LYS A 223 -11.13 -7.39 18.37
CA LYS A 223 -12.29 -7.08 19.20
C LYS A 223 -12.29 -5.63 19.69
N GLU A 224 -11.14 -5.16 20.19
CA GLU A 224 -10.95 -3.77 20.64
C GLU A 224 -11.30 -2.78 19.51
N VAL A 225 -10.81 -3.04 18.29
CA VAL A 225 -11.11 -2.25 17.10
C VAL A 225 -12.62 -2.29 16.76
N GLY A 226 -13.25 -3.47 16.82
CA GLY A 226 -14.68 -3.63 16.58
C GLY A 226 -15.54 -2.85 17.58
N ASP A 227 -15.20 -2.94 18.88
CA ASP A 227 -15.88 -2.24 19.97
C ASP A 227 -15.78 -0.71 19.81
N ILE A 228 -14.65 -0.18 19.34
CA ILE A 228 -14.45 1.25 19.05
C ILE A 228 -15.39 1.71 17.93
N TYR A 229 -15.40 1.01 16.78
CA TYR A 229 -16.30 1.34 15.68
C TYR A 229 -17.77 1.25 16.10
N LYS A 230 -18.13 0.22 16.88
CA LYS A 230 -19.50 0.05 17.38
C LYS A 230 -19.93 1.22 18.26
N SER A 231 -19.05 1.67 19.15
CA SER A 231 -19.31 2.79 20.07
C SER A 231 -19.50 4.12 19.33
N ALA A 232 -18.91 4.27 18.15
CA ALA A 232 -19.08 5.42 17.27
C ALA A 232 -20.27 5.29 16.29
N GLY A 233 -21.08 4.23 16.38
CA GLY A 233 -22.21 4.00 15.47
C GLY A 233 -21.81 3.51 14.07
N MET A 234 -20.56 3.08 13.88
CA MET A 234 -20.04 2.54 12.62
C MET A 234 -20.31 1.03 12.54
N ASP A 235 -21.59 0.65 12.58
CA ASP A 235 -22.06 -0.73 12.74
C ASP A 235 -21.52 -1.68 11.65
N ASP A 236 -21.53 -1.24 10.39
CA ASP A 236 -21.03 -2.05 9.26
C ASP A 236 -19.52 -2.34 9.40
N MET A 237 -18.74 -1.36 9.85
CA MET A 237 -17.31 -1.52 10.09
C MET A 237 -17.04 -2.42 11.29
N ALA A 238 -17.81 -2.24 12.38
CA ALA A 238 -17.71 -3.08 13.56
C ALA A 238 -18.00 -4.55 13.22
N ALA A 239 -19.07 -4.83 12.46
CA ALA A 239 -19.45 -6.18 12.03
C ALA A 239 -18.45 -6.80 11.05
N PHE A 240 -17.88 -5.99 10.14
CA PHE A 240 -16.81 -6.44 9.24
C PHE A 240 -15.55 -6.83 10.02
N ILE A 241 -15.17 -5.98 10.98
CA ILE A 241 -13.98 -6.23 11.80
C ILE A 241 -14.23 -7.35 12.78
N ASP A 242 -15.32 -7.43 13.52
CA ASP A 242 -15.61 -8.56 14.42
C ASP A 242 -17.03 -9.06 14.20
N SER A 243 -17.13 -10.30 13.72
CA SER A 243 -18.42 -10.96 13.45
C SER A 243 -19.26 -11.18 14.70
N SER A 244 -18.71 -11.00 15.91
CA SER A 244 -19.50 -10.99 17.15
C SER A 244 -20.46 -9.80 17.25
N HIS A 245 -20.31 -8.79 16.40
CA HIS A 245 -21.19 -7.63 16.28
C HIS A 245 -22.30 -7.76 15.21
N ILE A 246 -22.43 -8.93 14.57
CA ILE A 246 -23.56 -9.29 13.69
C ILE A 246 -24.72 -9.80 14.54
#